data_AF-A0A2T1DXF0-F1
#
_entry.id   AF-A0A2T1DXF0-F1
#
_cell.length_a   1.000
_cell.length_b   1.000
_cell.length_c   1.000
_cell.angle_alpha   90.00
_cell.angle_beta   90.00
_cell.angle_gamma   90.00
#
_symmetry.space_group_name_H-M   'P 1'
#
loop_
_entity.id
_entity.type
_entity.pdbx_description
1 polymer ?
#
loop_
_entity_poly.entity_id
_entity_poly.type
_entity_poly.pdbx_seq_one_letter_code
_entity_poly.pdbx_strand_id
1 'polypeptide(L)'
;MPPRDSTHPLIKKALVKEGWEITAGQYVLYQMLLRQVDPGRDLYLAIADRTYDEIFSEPIGELVIRELPLKLMIVNVEAVEVKQWILPEAIERL
;
A
#
# COMPACT_ATOMS: atom_id res chain seq x y z
N MET A 1 16.44 6.37 -5.20
CA MET A 1 15.52 5.43 -5.88
C MET A 1 16.32 4.15 -6.09
N PRO A 2 15.96 2.99 -5.49
CA PRO A 2 16.64 1.75 -5.80
C PRO A 2 16.42 1.42 -7.29
N PRO A 3 17.38 0.79 -7.98
CA PRO A 3 17.20 0.41 -9.37
C PRO A 3 15.97 -0.48 -9.51
N ARG A 4 15.17 -0.26 -10.56
CA ARG A 4 14.04 -1.12 -10.92
C ARG A 4 14.59 -2.49 -11.27
N ASP A 5 14.66 -3.38 -10.28
CA ASP A 5 15.03 -4.77 -10.51
C ASP A 5 14.02 -5.41 -11.48
N SER A 6 14.56 -6.11 -12.47
CA SER A 6 13.84 -6.72 -13.61
C SER A 6 12.83 -7.80 -13.22
N THR A 7 12.79 -8.17 -11.94
CA THR A 7 11.90 -9.16 -11.32
C THR A 7 10.53 -8.60 -10.95
N HIS A 8 10.45 -7.30 -10.61
CA HIS A 8 9.19 -6.64 -10.21
C HIS A 8 8.06 -6.71 -11.25
N PRO A 9 8.31 -6.56 -12.57
CA PRO A 9 7.27 -6.65 -13.60
C PRO A 9 6.72 -8.07 -13.74
N LEU A 10 7.56 -9.11 -13.55
CA LEU A 10 7.19 -10.51 -13.76
C LEU A 10 6.26 -11.02 -12.66
N ILE A 11 6.57 -10.67 -11.40
CA ILE A 11 5.72 -11.00 -10.24
C ILE A 11 4.35 -10.34 -10.38
N LYS A 12 4.31 -9.06 -10.75
CA LYS A 12 3.06 -8.33 -11.01
C LYS A 12 2.22 -8.99 -12.10
N LYS A 13 2.86 -9.40 -13.20
CA LYS A 13 2.19 -10.01 -14.35
C LYS A 13 1.65 -11.41 -14.05
N ALA A 14 2.36 -12.21 -13.24
CA ALA A 14 1.90 -13.53 -12.82
C ALA A 14 0.67 -13.44 -11.91
N LEU A 15 0.66 -12.49 -10.97
CA LEU A 15 -0.40 -12.40 -9.97
C LEU A 15 -1.68 -11.74 -10.52
N VAL A 16 -1.56 -10.75 -11.40
CA VAL A 16 -2.69 -10.19 -12.16
C VAL A 16 -3.34 -11.25 -13.06
N LYS A 17 -2.53 -12.14 -13.64
CA LYS A 17 -3.03 -13.25 -14.48
C LYS A 17 -3.87 -14.25 -13.68
N GLU A 18 -3.58 -14.44 -12.39
CA GLU A 18 -4.35 -15.29 -11.47
C GLU A 18 -5.57 -14.57 -10.86
N GLY A 19 -5.88 -13.33 -11.30
CA GLY A 19 -7.05 -12.58 -10.83
C GLY A 19 -6.83 -11.78 -9.54
N TRP A 20 -5.57 -11.60 -9.11
CA TRP A 20 -5.26 -10.83 -7.91
C TRP A 20 -4.85 -9.39 -8.29
N GLU A 21 -5.59 -8.38 -7.84
CA GLU A 21 -5.15 -6.98 -7.88
C GLU A 21 -4.12 -6.73 -6.78
N ILE A 22 -2.86 -7.08 -7.06
CA ILE A 22 -1.82 -7.09 -6.02
C ILE A 22 -1.17 -5.73 -5.85
N THR A 23 -1.72 -5.00 -4.90
CA THR A 23 -1.06 -3.82 -4.34
C THR A 23 -0.70 -4.04 -2.87
N ALA A 24 -1.62 -4.60 -2.08
CA ALA A 24 -1.39 -4.86 -0.65
C ALA A 24 -0.28 -5.92 -0.40
N GLY A 25 -0.28 -7.03 -1.14
CA GLY A 25 0.73 -8.09 -0.97
C GLY A 25 2.16 -7.63 -1.29
N GLN A 26 2.33 -6.81 -2.34
CA GLN A 26 3.62 -6.20 -2.66
C GLN A 26 4.05 -5.22 -1.58
N TYR A 27 3.14 -4.36 -1.10
CA TYR A 27 3.45 -3.44 -0.01
C TYR A 27 3.97 -4.16 1.23
N VAL A 28 3.28 -5.21 1.69
CA VAL A 28 3.69 -5.96 2.89
C VAL A 28 5.07 -6.58 2.70
N LEU A 29 5.33 -7.20 1.53
CA LEU A 29 6.63 -7.78 1.22
C LEU A 29 7.76 -6.72 1.23
N TYR A 30 7.54 -5.58 0.55
CA TYR A 30 8.52 -4.50 0.52
C TYR A 30 8.75 -3.88 1.90
N GLN A 31 7.70 -3.73 2.71
CA GLN A 31 7.80 -3.23 4.07
C GLN A 31 8.62 -4.18 4.95
N MET A 32 8.39 -5.50 4.84
CA MET A 32 9.18 -6.51 5.55
C MET A 32 10.66 -6.47 5.18
N LEU A 33 10.97 -6.32 3.88
CA LEU A 33 12.34 -6.17 3.40
C LEU A 33 12.97 -4.89 3.93
N LEU A 34 12.31 -3.74 3.78
CA LEU A 34 12.82 -2.44 4.23
C LEU A 34 13.12 -2.42 5.73
N ARG A 35 12.31 -3.07 6.56
CA ARG A 35 12.60 -3.19 8.00
C ARG A 35 13.94 -3.89 8.31
N GLN A 36 14.47 -4.70 7.39
CA GLN A 36 15.77 -5.36 7.55
C GLN A 36 16.91 -4.54 6.96
N VAL A 37 16.72 -3.92 5.79
CA VAL A 37 17.80 -3.24 5.06
C VAL A 37 17.90 -1.74 5.36
N ASP A 38 16.80 -1.08 5.68
CA ASP A 38 16.72 0.36 5.96
C ASP A 38 15.53 0.65 6.91
N PRO A 39 15.64 0.28 8.21
CA PRO A 39 14.52 0.34 9.15
C PRO A 39 14.02 1.76 9.45
N GLY A 40 14.81 2.79 9.14
CA GLY A 40 14.40 4.20 9.31
C GLY A 40 13.52 4.71 8.18
N ARG A 41 13.31 3.91 7.12
CA ARG A 41 12.57 4.34 5.93
C ARG A 41 11.10 3.97 6.00
N ASP A 42 10.26 4.99 5.99
CA ASP A 42 8.82 4.81 5.86
C ASP A 42 8.41 4.44 4.43
N LEU A 43 7.59 3.40 4.32
CA LEU A 43 6.92 3.01 3.09
C LEU A 43 5.46 3.43 3.17
N TYR A 44 4.97 4.13 2.15
CA TYR A 44 3.57 4.49 2.00
C TYR A 44 3.02 3.88 0.71
N LEU A 45 1.78 3.41 0.77
CA LEU A 45 1.01 3.05 -0.41
C LEU A 45 0.19 4.27 -0.87
N ALA A 46 0.56 4.83 -2.01
CA ALA A 46 -0.19 5.92 -2.61
C ALA A 46 -1.43 5.39 -3.35
N ILE A 47 -2.61 5.94 -3.06
CA ILE A 47 -3.86 5.62 -3.76
C ILE A 47 -4.57 6.91 -4.17
N ALA A 48 -5.33 6.85 -5.27
CA ALA A 48 -6.18 7.98 -5.66
C ALA A 48 -7.32 8.17 -4.66
N ASP A 49 -7.79 9.40 -4.49
CA ASP A 49 -8.94 9.72 -3.66
C ASP A 49 -10.21 8.97 -4.08
N ARG A 50 -10.45 8.83 -5.40
CA ARG A 50 -11.55 7.98 -5.91
C ARG A 50 -11.44 6.52 -5.47
N THR A 51 -10.24 5.94 -5.52
CA THR A 51 -10.02 4.55 -5.06
C THR A 51 -10.27 4.43 -3.56
N TYR A 52 -9.93 5.46 -2.79
CA TYR A 52 -10.26 5.49 -1.38
C TYR A 52 -11.76 5.51 -1.16
N ASP A 53 -12.46 6.43 -1.82
CA ASP A 53 -13.90 6.66 -1.67
C ASP A 53 -14.77 5.49 -2.20
N GLU A 54 -14.29 4.72 -3.19
CA GLU A 54 -15.03 3.60 -3.80
C GLU A 54 -14.76 2.24 -3.14
N ILE A 55 -13.59 2.05 -2.52
CA ILE A 55 -13.15 0.73 -2.03
C ILE A 55 -12.77 0.77 -0.55
N PHE A 56 -11.97 1.76 -0.14
CA PHE A 56 -11.39 1.80 1.21
C PHE A 56 -12.30 2.44 2.26
N SER A 57 -13.31 3.19 1.83
CA SER A 57 -14.42 3.70 2.64
C SER A 57 -15.48 2.64 2.97
N GLU A 58 -15.50 1.53 2.23
CA GLU A 58 -16.43 0.42 2.44
C GLU A 58 -15.95 -0.48 3.58
N PRO A 59 -16.85 -1.24 4.25
CA PRO A 59 -16.50 -2.04 5.42
C PRO A 59 -15.33 -3.02 5.22
N ILE A 60 -15.20 -3.60 4.02
CA ILE A 60 -14.09 -4.48 3.68
C ILE A 60 -12.76 -3.73 3.54
N GLY A 61 -12.81 -2.51 3.01
CA GLY A 61 -11.66 -1.65 2.85
C GLY A 61 -11.15 -1.11 4.18
N GLU A 62 -12.06 -0.69 5.07
CA GLU A 62 -11.72 -0.30 6.44
C GLU A 62 -11.07 -1.46 7.21
N LEU A 63 -11.60 -2.69 7.05
CA LEU A 63 -10.99 -3.88 7.63
C LEU A 63 -9.56 -4.08 7.13
N VAL A 64 -9.31 -3.91 5.82
CA VAL A 64 -7.96 -4.00 5.25
C VAL A 64 -7.03 -2.95 5.84
N ILE A 65 -7.49 -1.71 6.00
CA ILE A 65 -6.70 -0.62 6.60
C ILE A 65 -6.34 -0.92 8.05
N ARG A 66 -7.28 -1.48 8.82
CA ARG A 66 -7.09 -1.77 10.24
C ARG A 66 -6.20 -2.99 10.48
N GLU A 67 -6.39 -4.07 9.74
CA GLU A 67 -5.73 -5.35 9.99
C GLU A 67 -4.33 -5.43 9.36
N LEU A 68 -4.08 -4.66 8.30
CA LEU A 68 -2.77 -4.61 7.66
C LEU A 68 -1.99 -3.35 8.11
N PRO A 69 -0.65 -3.44 8.27
CA PRO A 69 0.20 -2.30 8.66
C PRO A 69 0.43 -1.31 7.50
N LEU A 70 -0.65 -0.92 6.81
CA LEU A 70 -0.64 -0.02 5.67
C LEU A 70 -0.54 1.43 6.15
N LYS A 71 0.51 2.13 5.70
CA LYS A 71 0.53 3.58 5.69
C LYS A 71 0.01 4.03 4.33
N LEU A 72 -1.13 4.70 4.28
CA LEU A 72 -1.71 5.18 3.02
C LEU A 72 -1.41 6.67 2.81
N MET A 73 -1.19 7.03 1.56
CA MET A 73 -1.14 8.41 1.09
C MET A 73 -2.22 8.60 0.03
N ILE A 74 -3.27 9.35 0.38
CA ILE A 74 -4.38 9.63 -0.51
C ILE A 74 -4.04 10.85 -1.34
N VAL A 75 -4.04 10.69 -2.66
CA VAL A 75 -3.68 11.76 -3.60
C VAL A 75 -4.86 12.12 -4.48
N ASN A 76 -5.05 13.41 -4.72
CA ASN A 76 -5.90 13.86 -5.82
C ASN A 76 -5.06 13.84 -7.10
N VAL A 77 -5.41 12.98 -8.05
CA VAL A 77 -4.64 12.81 -9.29
C VAL A 77 -4.82 14.02 -10.23
N GLU A 78 -5.97 14.68 -10.20
CA GLU A 78 -6.29 15.80 -11.09
C GLU A 78 -5.61 17.10 -10.65
N ALA A 79 -5.63 17.40 -9.36
CA ALA A 79 -5.00 18.56 -8.74
C ALA A 79 -3.51 18.33 -8.40
N VAL A 80 -3.02 17.09 -8.53
CA VAL A 80 -1.62 16.70 -8.25
C VAL A 80 -1.19 17.10 -6.83
N GLU A 81 -2.00 16.73 -5.85
CA GLU A 81 -1.77 17.04 -4.44
C GLU A 81 -2.04 15.86 -3.51
N VAL A 82 -1.42 15.89 -2.33
CA VAL A 82 -1.73 14.94 -1.25
C VAL A 82 -2.90 15.48 -0.45
N LYS A 83 -4.01 14.73 -0.38
CA LYS A 83 -5.17 15.11 0.41
C LYS A 83 -5.03 14.68 1.87
N GLN A 84 -4.54 13.46 2.09
CA GLN A 84 -4.53 12.86 3.43
C GLN A 84 -3.49 11.76 3.57
N TRP A 85 -3.01 11.58 4.81
CA TRP A 85 -2.19 10.46 5.24
C TRP A 85 -2.97 9.62 6.24
N ILE A 86 -3.01 8.31 6.06
CA ILE A 86 -3.58 7.37 7.03
C ILE A 86 -2.44 6.52 7.57
N LEU A 87 -2.25 6.55 8.88
CA LEU A 87 -1.29 5.72 9.57
C LEU A 87 -2.01 4.50 10.14
N PRO A 88 -1.36 3.33 10.17
CA PRO A 88 -1.95 2.17 10.82
C PRO A 88 -2.16 2.49 12.29
N GLU A 89 -3.37 2.25 12.79
CA GLU A 89 -3.62 2.31 14.22
C GLU A 89 -2.71 1.29 14.89
N ALA A 90 -2.00 1.71 15.93
CA ALA A 90 -1.23 0.77 16.72
C ALA A 90 -2.22 -0.25 17.27
N ILE A 91 -2.17 -1.49 16.77
CA ILE A 91 -2.81 -2.60 17.45
C ILE A 91 -2.12 -2.65 18.80
N GLU A 92 -2.77 -2.11 19.83
CA GLU A 92 -2.45 -2.42 21.21
C GLU A 92 -2.60 -3.94 21.31
N ARG A 93 -1.47 -4.65 21.19
CA ARG A 93 -1.42 -6.08 21.38
C ARG A 93 -1.80 -6.33 22.83
N LEU A 94 -3.05 -6.74 23.05
CA LEU A 94 -3.48 -7.44 24.27
C LEU A 94 -2.72 -8.76 24.40
#